data_AF-A0AAW1N1Q2-F1
#
_entry.id   AF-A0AAW1N1Q2-F1
#
_cell.length_a   1.000
_cell.length_b   1.000
_cell.length_c   1.000
_cell.angle_alpha   90.00
_cell.angle_beta   90.00
_cell.angle_gamma   90.00
#
_symmetry.space_group_name_H-M   'P 1'
#
loop_
_entity.id
_entity.type
_entity.pdbx_description
1 polymer ?
#
loop_
_entity_poly.entity_id
_entity_poly.type
_entity_poly.pdbx_seq_one_letter_code
_entity_poly.pdbx_strand_id
1 'polypeptide(L)'
;MSEQNKRVVPPALRKILDYDEKLTNKFVNWANKFLPFRSLRIHYRALELTCHGVPWLAFWVAFTWLFNNQSLVQMQVNILLGLILDIVFVALIKAYVRRKRPKANIKDAVGEIGPDVFSFPSGHASRAAFIVYFFMNLFPLHFLFYPSLLAWAVSICLTRVLMNRHHILDVLAGVALGIMEGALIGLVLISEDTSKWLMNYLTDEKLDGGEYHV
;
A
#
# COMPACT_ATOMS: atom_id res chain seq x y z
N MET A 1 13.04 -21.23 27.17
CA MET A 1 13.40 -20.11 26.27
C MET A 1 13.87 -20.72 24.96
N SER A 2 12.98 -20.91 24.00
CA SER A 2 13.34 -21.56 22.72
C SER A 2 14.23 -20.62 21.91
N GLU A 3 15.44 -21.06 21.59
CA GLU A 3 16.20 -20.52 20.47
C GLU A 3 15.33 -20.62 19.22
N GLN A 4 14.64 -19.53 18.88
CA GLN A 4 13.88 -19.46 17.64
C GLN A 4 14.88 -19.59 16.50
N ASN A 5 14.79 -20.73 15.81
CA ASN A 5 15.45 -21.09 14.57
C ASN A 5 15.68 -19.85 13.69
N LYS A 6 16.87 -19.22 13.78
CA LYS A 6 17.21 -18.08 12.93
C LYS A 6 17.23 -18.60 11.50
N ARG A 7 16.34 -18.09 10.65
CA ARG A 7 16.24 -18.49 9.24
C ARG A 7 17.62 -18.39 8.60
N VAL A 8 18.14 -19.52 8.13
CA VAL A 8 19.43 -19.58 7.43
C VAL A 8 19.23 -18.99 6.04
N VAL A 9 19.78 -17.80 5.80
CA VAL A 9 19.70 -17.12 4.51
C VAL A 9 20.81 -17.66 3.60
N PRO A 10 20.51 -18.08 2.35
CA PRO A 10 21.54 -18.54 1.42
C PRO A 10 22.65 -17.50 1.20
N PRO A 11 23.92 -17.91 1.03
CA PRO A 11 25.05 -16.98 0.92
C PRO A 11 24.90 -15.95 -0.21
N ALA A 12 24.37 -16.38 -1.37
CA ALA A 12 24.12 -15.50 -2.51
C ALA A 12 23.07 -14.41 -2.16
N LEU A 13 21.97 -14.80 -1.54
CA LEU A 13 20.92 -13.87 -1.11
C LEU A 13 21.45 -12.91 -0.05
N ARG A 14 22.26 -13.39 0.90
CA ARG A 14 22.91 -12.55 1.89
C ARG A 14 23.79 -11.47 1.25
N LYS A 15 24.58 -11.83 0.23
CA LYS A 15 25.42 -10.87 -0.51
C LYS A 15 24.59 -9.78 -1.19
N ILE A 16 23.44 -10.13 -1.77
CA ILE A 16 22.51 -9.17 -2.38
C ILE A 16 21.93 -8.22 -1.32
N LEU A 17 21.48 -8.78 -0.19
CA LEU A 17 20.90 -7.98 0.91
C LEU A 17 21.94 -7.03 1.53
N ASP A 18 23.18 -7.49 1.70
CA ASP A 18 24.29 -6.65 2.21
C ASP A 18 24.63 -5.52 1.23
N TYR A 19 24.55 -5.79 -0.08
CA TYR A 19 24.74 -4.75 -1.11
C TYR A 19 23.60 -3.73 -1.11
N ASP A 20 22.35 -4.19 -1.01
CA ASP A 20 21.17 -3.33 -0.90
C ASP A 20 21.22 -2.43 0.34
N GLU A 21 21.67 -2.95 1.49
CA GLU A 21 21.89 -2.15 2.69
C GLU A 21 22.95 -1.05 2.46
N LYS A 22 24.09 -1.39 1.86
CA LYS A 22 25.15 -0.41 1.53
C LYS A 22 24.67 0.65 0.54
N LEU A 23 23.96 0.23 -0.51
CA LEU A 23 23.41 1.13 -1.52
C LEU A 23 22.38 2.08 -0.91
N THR A 24 21.46 1.54 -0.11
CA THR A 24 20.45 2.31 0.64
C THR A 24 21.13 3.37 1.49
N ASN A 25 22.11 2.99 2.32
CA ASN A 25 22.81 3.93 3.20
C ASN A 25 23.57 5.01 2.42
N LYS A 26 24.22 4.64 1.30
CA LYS A 26 24.91 5.61 0.44
C LYS A 26 23.93 6.63 -0.15
N PHE A 27 22.78 6.17 -0.64
CA PHE A 27 21.73 7.03 -1.17
C PHE A 27 21.16 7.98 -0.11
N VAL A 28 20.78 7.45 1.06
CA VAL A 28 20.26 8.22 2.19
C VAL A 28 21.26 9.29 2.65
N ASN A 29 22.55 8.94 2.77
CA ASN A 29 23.60 9.88 3.15
C ASN A 29 23.85 10.96 2.09
N TRP A 30 23.75 10.60 0.80
CA TRP A 30 23.84 11.57 -0.29
C TRP A 30 22.66 12.53 -0.27
N ALA A 31 21.43 12.02 -0.15
CA ALA A 31 20.22 12.85 -0.12
C ALA A 31 20.22 13.83 1.07
N ASN A 32 20.69 13.38 2.22
CA ASN A 32 20.86 14.20 3.42
C ASN A 32 21.72 15.45 3.23
N LYS A 33 22.65 15.45 2.27
CA LYS A 33 23.50 16.62 1.98
C LYS A 33 22.71 17.76 1.36
N PHE A 34 21.65 17.45 0.62
CA PHE A 34 20.83 18.43 -0.10
C PHE A 34 19.50 18.70 0.61
N LEU A 35 18.96 17.70 1.29
CA LEU A 35 17.65 17.72 1.94
C LEU A 35 17.82 17.27 3.39
N PRO A 36 18.18 18.16 4.33
CA PRO A 36 18.44 17.77 5.71
C PRO A 36 17.17 17.18 6.34
N PHE A 37 17.18 15.87 6.63
CA PHE A 37 16.00 15.12 7.06
C PHE A 37 15.28 15.68 8.29
N ARG A 38 16.00 16.40 9.16
CA ARG A 38 15.38 16.99 10.36
C ARG A 38 14.32 18.02 10.02
N SER A 39 14.53 18.85 8.99
CA SER A 39 13.57 19.87 8.58
C SER A 39 12.36 19.26 7.88
N LEU A 40 12.56 18.17 7.11
CA LEU A 40 11.51 17.57 6.29
C LEU A 40 10.73 16.44 6.98
N ARG A 41 11.10 16.07 8.21
CA ARG A 41 10.51 14.93 8.92
C ARG A 41 8.99 15.04 9.09
N ILE A 42 8.50 16.25 9.36
CA ILE A 42 7.06 16.52 9.50
C ILE A 42 6.36 16.29 8.16
N HIS A 43 6.92 16.82 7.07
CA HIS A 43 6.38 16.61 5.73
C HIS A 43 6.35 15.14 5.33
N TYR A 44 7.39 14.38 5.67
CA TYR A 44 7.43 12.94 5.39
C TYR A 44 6.40 12.14 6.19
N ARG A 45 6.16 12.51 7.46
CA ARG A 45 5.10 11.90 8.29
C ARG A 45 3.71 12.28 7.78
N ALA A 46 3.51 13.51 7.32
CA ALA A 46 2.25 13.90 6.68
C ALA A 46 2.02 13.08 5.41
N LEU A 47 3.05 12.92 4.57
CA LEU A 47 2.97 12.12 3.36
C LEU A 47 2.71 10.64 3.67
N GLU A 48 3.32 10.09 4.72
CA GLU A 48 3.05 8.74 5.22
C GLU A 48 1.57 8.52 5.52
N LEU A 49 0.92 9.49 6.18
CA LEU A 49 -0.50 9.42 6.49
C LEU A 49 -1.35 9.32 5.22
N THR A 50 -0.97 10.01 4.14
CA THR A 50 -1.71 9.98 2.86
C THR A 50 -1.68 8.62 2.16
N CYS A 51 -0.83 7.69 2.59
CA CYS A 51 -0.77 6.33 2.04
C CYS A 51 -0.82 5.27 3.14
N HIS A 52 -1.24 5.60 4.35
CA HIS A 52 -1.33 4.65 5.44
C HIS A 52 -2.55 3.74 5.26
N GLY A 53 -2.39 2.43 5.46
CA GLY A 53 -3.43 1.45 5.13
C GLY A 53 -4.75 1.67 5.88
N VAL A 54 -4.68 1.90 7.20
CA VAL A 54 -5.88 2.10 8.04
C VAL A 54 -6.69 3.35 7.64
N PRO A 55 -6.12 4.57 7.58
CA PRO A 55 -6.85 5.74 7.09
C PRO A 55 -7.40 5.58 5.68
N TRP A 56 -6.66 4.95 4.76
CA TRP A 56 -7.14 4.74 3.39
C TRP A 56 -8.34 3.81 3.32
N LEU A 57 -8.27 2.67 4.01
CA LEU A 57 -9.37 1.71 4.03
C LEU A 57 -10.60 2.34 4.69
N ALA A 58 -10.43 3.02 5.83
CA ALA A 58 -11.51 3.75 6.48
C ALA A 58 -12.11 4.83 5.58
N PHE A 59 -11.27 5.59 4.88
CA PHE A 59 -11.72 6.60 3.92
C PHE A 59 -12.54 5.99 2.80
N TRP A 60 -12.10 4.90 2.16
CA TRP A 60 -12.86 4.29 1.06
C TRP A 60 -14.16 3.65 1.52
N VAL A 61 -14.19 3.04 2.71
CA VAL A 61 -15.43 2.53 3.30
C VAL A 61 -16.41 3.68 3.55
N ALA A 62 -15.95 4.76 4.19
CA ALA A 62 -16.78 5.94 4.43
C ALA A 62 -17.23 6.62 3.13
N PHE A 63 -16.34 6.74 2.14
CA PHE A 63 -16.66 7.31 0.83
C PHE A 63 -17.72 6.50 0.11
N THR A 64 -17.63 5.17 0.14
CA THR A 64 -18.61 4.27 -0.46
C THR A 64 -19.98 4.43 0.20
N TRP A 65 -20.02 4.57 1.53
CA TRP A 65 -21.27 4.71 2.27
C TRP A 65 -21.90 6.10 2.14
N LEU A 66 -21.09 7.16 2.18
CA LEU A 66 -21.58 8.55 2.10
C LEU A 66 -21.94 8.97 0.67
N PHE A 67 -21.30 8.39 -0.34
CA PHE A 67 -21.54 8.67 -1.75
C PHE A 67 -22.09 7.41 -2.44
N ASN A 68 -23.35 7.09 -2.12
CA ASN A 68 -24.12 6.01 -2.77
C ASN A 68 -24.54 6.44 -4.20
N ASN A 69 -23.56 6.59 -5.08
CA ASN A 69 -23.76 6.89 -6.48
C ASN A 69 -23.58 5.62 -7.30
N GLN A 70 -24.65 5.19 -7.97
CA GLN A 70 -24.70 3.98 -8.78
C GLN A 70 -23.60 3.92 -9.85
N SER A 71 -23.14 5.06 -10.37
CA SER A 71 -22.04 5.11 -11.36
C SER A 71 -20.64 4.90 -10.75
N LEU A 72 -20.48 5.08 -9.44
CA LEU A 72 -19.21 4.93 -8.73
C LEU A 72 -19.08 3.60 -7.99
N VAL A 73 -20.21 2.91 -7.73
CA VAL A 73 -20.26 1.67 -6.94
C VAL A 73 -19.30 0.61 -7.47
N GLN A 74 -19.23 0.41 -8.79
CA GLN A 74 -18.32 -0.59 -9.35
C GLN A 74 -16.85 -0.29 -9.03
N MET A 75 -16.43 0.97 -9.19
CA MET A 75 -15.07 1.41 -8.86
C MET A 75 -14.80 1.27 -7.37
N GLN A 76 -15.74 1.71 -6.52
CA GLN A 76 -15.65 1.68 -5.05
C GLN A 76 -15.46 0.25 -4.52
N VAL A 77 -16.26 -0.71 -5.00
CA VAL A 77 -16.15 -2.12 -4.61
C VAL A 77 -14.81 -2.72 -5.04
N ASN A 78 -14.38 -2.47 -6.28
CA ASN A 78 -13.12 -3.04 -6.80
C ASN A 78 -11.87 -2.43 -6.13
N ILE A 79 -11.88 -1.13 -5.80
CA ILE A 79 -10.74 -0.53 -5.07
C ILE A 79 -10.67 -1.03 -3.62
N LEU A 80 -11.81 -1.21 -2.95
CA LEU A 80 -11.86 -1.80 -1.61
C LEU A 80 -11.33 -3.23 -1.62
N LEU A 81 -11.74 -4.05 -2.60
CA LEU A 81 -11.23 -5.40 -2.78
C LEU A 81 -9.70 -5.41 -2.95
N GLY A 82 -9.18 -4.53 -3.81
CA GLY A 82 -7.74 -4.43 -4.03
C GLY A 82 -6.97 -3.94 -2.80
N LEU A 83 -7.51 -3.02 -2.00
CA LEU A 83 -6.88 -2.59 -0.75
C LEU A 83 -6.86 -3.69 0.32
N ILE A 84 -7.90 -4.51 0.39
CA ILE A 84 -7.93 -5.69 1.27
C ILE A 84 -6.88 -6.70 0.81
N LEU A 85 -6.79 -6.95 -0.51
CA LEU A 85 -5.79 -7.82 -1.11
C LEU A 85 -4.36 -7.37 -0.77
N ASP A 86 -4.06 -6.07 -0.92
CA ASP A 86 -2.75 -5.46 -0.57
C ASP A 86 -2.40 -5.71 0.91
N ILE A 87 -3.33 -5.46 1.83
CA ILE A 87 -3.11 -5.70 3.26
C ILE A 87 -2.78 -7.17 3.53
N VAL A 88 -3.53 -8.09 2.93
CA VAL A 88 -3.34 -9.54 3.11
C VAL A 88 -2.00 -9.99 2.55
N PHE A 89 -1.67 -9.64 1.30
CA PHE A 89 -0.41 -10.05 0.67
C PHE A 89 0.80 -9.45 1.36
N VAL A 90 0.77 -8.15 1.68
CA VAL A 90 1.87 -7.51 2.44
C VAL A 90 2.04 -8.19 3.79
N ALA A 91 0.96 -8.50 4.52
CA ALA A 91 1.03 -9.17 5.82
C ALA A 91 1.63 -10.58 5.71
N LEU A 92 1.18 -11.38 4.73
CA LEU A 92 1.68 -12.73 4.49
C LEU A 92 3.16 -12.74 4.11
N ILE A 93 3.57 -11.87 3.17
CA ILE A 93 4.96 -11.78 2.74
C ILE A 93 5.84 -11.30 3.89
N LYS A 94 5.41 -10.32 4.68
CA LYS A 94 6.14 -9.86 5.88
C LYS A 94 6.31 -10.99 6.89
N ALA A 95 5.24 -11.73 7.17
CA ALA A 95 5.27 -12.86 8.10
C ALA A 95 6.19 -14.00 7.63
N TYR A 96 6.32 -14.19 6.31
CA TYR A 96 7.20 -15.19 5.70
C TYR A 96 8.66 -14.74 5.63
N VAL A 97 8.95 -13.57 5.05
CA VAL A 97 10.31 -13.10 4.76
C VAL A 97 11.03 -12.62 6.03
N ARG A 98 10.32 -11.93 6.93
CA ARG A 98 10.84 -11.44 8.21
C ARG A 98 12.15 -10.63 8.11
N ARG A 99 12.32 -9.85 7.04
CA ARG A 99 13.49 -8.98 6.84
C ARG A 99 13.51 -7.87 7.89
N LYS A 100 14.69 -7.60 8.47
CA LYS A 100 14.90 -6.53 9.45
C LYS A 100 14.93 -5.15 8.76
N ARG A 101 14.38 -4.14 9.45
CA ARG A 101 14.46 -2.72 9.05
C ARG A 101 15.89 -2.15 9.16
N PRO A 102 16.21 -1.05 8.44
CA PRO A 102 17.46 -0.33 8.60
C PRO A 102 17.71 0.13 10.06
N LYS A 103 18.95 -0.01 10.54
CA LYS A 103 19.31 0.19 11.97
C LYS A 103 19.20 1.65 12.46
N ALA A 104 19.17 2.63 11.56
CA ALA A 104 19.31 4.04 11.92
C ALA A 104 18.11 4.64 12.67
N ASN A 105 16.96 3.94 12.76
CA ASN A 105 15.72 4.55 13.28
C ASN A 105 14.99 3.73 14.36
N ILE A 106 15.71 3.01 15.23
CA ILE A 106 15.13 2.22 16.33
C ILE A 106 14.32 3.11 17.31
N LYS A 107 14.65 4.40 17.44
CA LYS A 107 13.98 5.32 18.37
C LYS A 107 12.60 5.82 17.90
N ASP A 108 12.32 5.83 16.59
CA ASP A 108 11.00 6.15 16.03
C ASP A 108 10.13 4.89 15.80
N ALA A 109 10.58 3.72 16.28
CA ALA A 109 9.81 2.47 16.29
C ALA A 109 8.93 2.32 17.56
N VAL A 110 9.03 3.27 18.50
CA VAL A 110 8.22 3.30 19.72
C VAL A 110 6.80 3.70 19.33
N GLY A 111 5.94 2.70 19.09
CA GLY A 111 4.55 2.86 18.65
C GLY A 111 4.14 1.93 17.50
N GLU A 112 5.10 1.28 16.83
CA GLU A 112 4.86 0.35 15.72
C GLU A 112 4.64 -1.08 16.26
N ILE A 113 3.43 -1.38 16.75
CA ILE A 113 3.03 -2.73 17.18
C ILE A 113 2.51 -3.52 15.97
N GLY A 114 3.02 -4.74 15.74
CA GLY A 114 2.48 -5.69 14.75
C GLY A 114 3.43 -6.05 13.58
N PRO A 115 2.92 -6.40 12.38
CA PRO A 115 3.75 -6.76 11.20
C PRO A 115 4.68 -5.63 10.74
N ASP A 116 4.54 -4.46 11.34
CA ASP A 116 5.37 -3.30 11.12
C ASP A 116 6.82 -3.49 11.60
N VAL A 117 7.14 -4.53 12.36
CA VAL A 117 8.54 -4.89 12.70
C VAL A 117 9.38 -5.29 11.47
N PHE A 118 8.74 -5.82 10.42
CA PHE A 118 9.43 -6.31 9.21
C PHE A 118 9.43 -5.28 8.07
N SER A 119 10.55 -5.24 7.34
CA SER A 119 10.79 -4.24 6.28
C SER A 119 10.32 -4.69 4.89
N PHE A 120 10.32 -6.00 4.60
CA PHE A 120 10.00 -6.50 3.26
C PHE A 120 8.59 -7.09 3.16
N PRO A 121 7.78 -6.71 2.16
CA PRO A 121 7.97 -5.59 1.24
C PRO A 121 7.47 -4.27 1.87
N SER A 122 7.70 -3.15 1.20
CA SER A 122 7.12 -1.87 1.59
C SER A 122 5.63 -1.81 1.25
N GLY A 123 4.76 -1.92 2.27
CA GLY A 123 3.30 -1.83 2.07
C GLY A 123 2.80 -0.46 1.61
N HIS A 124 3.53 0.62 1.91
CA HIS A 124 3.21 1.95 1.36
C HIS A 124 3.53 2.02 -0.14
N ALA A 125 4.64 1.42 -0.57
CA ALA A 125 5.01 1.38 -1.98
C ALA A 125 4.05 0.48 -2.79
N SER A 126 3.64 -0.65 -2.21
CA SER A 126 2.62 -1.55 -2.78
C SER A 126 1.31 -0.82 -3.03
N ARG A 127 0.71 -0.26 -1.98
CA ARG A 127 -0.53 0.50 -2.09
C ARG A 127 -0.45 1.67 -3.06
N ALA A 128 0.64 2.46 -3.02
CA ALA A 128 0.80 3.59 -3.93
C ALA A 128 0.84 3.12 -5.40
N ALA A 129 1.57 2.04 -5.68
CA ALA A 129 1.65 1.46 -7.03
C ALA A 129 0.32 0.83 -7.47
N PHE A 130 -0.38 0.14 -6.56
CA PHE A 130 -1.72 -0.37 -6.82
C PHE A 130 -2.70 0.75 -7.19
N ILE A 131 -2.74 1.83 -6.41
CA ILE A 131 -3.62 2.99 -6.66
C ILE A 131 -3.30 3.64 -8.02
N VAL A 132 -2.02 3.82 -8.34
CA VAL A 132 -1.58 4.32 -9.65
C VAL A 132 -2.08 3.39 -10.76
N TYR A 133 -1.83 2.09 -10.64
CA TYR A 133 -2.25 1.10 -11.64
C TYR A 133 -3.77 1.13 -11.84
N PHE A 134 -4.53 1.13 -10.74
CA PHE A 134 -5.98 1.12 -10.73
C PHE A 134 -6.56 2.32 -11.49
N PHE A 135 -6.08 3.54 -11.18
CA PHE A 135 -6.56 4.78 -11.78
C PHE A 135 -5.94 5.14 -13.14
N MET A 136 -5.01 4.34 -13.65
CA MET A 136 -4.49 4.48 -15.01
C MET A 136 -5.02 3.41 -15.96
N ASN A 137 -5.37 2.21 -15.46
CA ASN A 137 -5.70 1.06 -16.31
C ASN A 137 -7.11 0.50 -16.11
N LEU A 138 -7.64 0.48 -14.88
CA LEU A 138 -8.93 -0.16 -14.59
C LEU A 138 -10.08 0.84 -14.56
N PHE A 139 -9.88 1.96 -13.87
CA PHE A 139 -10.82 3.08 -13.80
C PHE A 139 -10.06 4.37 -14.11
N PRO A 140 -9.72 4.61 -15.39
CA PRO A 140 -8.81 5.68 -15.76
C PRO A 140 -9.33 7.07 -15.36
N LEU A 141 -8.52 7.81 -14.61
CA LEU A 141 -8.75 9.24 -14.39
C LEU A 141 -8.43 10.02 -15.67
N HIS A 142 -8.90 11.27 -15.74
CA HIS A 142 -8.51 12.16 -16.83
C HIS A 142 -6.97 12.32 -16.85
N PHE A 143 -6.34 12.24 -18.03
CA PHE A 143 -4.88 12.17 -18.19
C PHE A 143 -4.10 13.30 -17.49
N LEU A 144 -4.73 14.46 -17.30
CA LEU A 144 -4.18 15.61 -16.56
C LEU A 144 -3.82 15.27 -15.10
N PHE A 145 -4.45 14.26 -14.50
CA PHE A 145 -4.17 13.83 -13.14
C PHE A 145 -3.02 12.82 -13.03
N TYR A 146 -2.58 12.21 -14.14
CA TYR A 146 -1.53 11.18 -14.12
C TYR A 146 -0.19 11.70 -13.58
N PRO A 147 0.31 12.90 -13.98
CA PRO A 147 1.56 13.42 -13.43
C PRO A 147 1.51 13.60 -11.91
N SER A 148 0.40 14.13 -11.39
CA SER A 148 0.20 14.32 -9.94
C SER A 148 0.15 13.00 -9.19
N LEU A 149 -0.53 11.99 -9.75
CA LEU A 149 -0.65 10.66 -9.15
C LEU A 149 0.71 9.94 -9.12
N LEU A 150 1.46 10.00 -10.21
CA LEU A 150 2.82 9.45 -10.29
C LEU A 150 3.78 10.18 -9.36
N ALA A 151 3.72 11.51 -9.31
CA ALA A 151 4.54 12.31 -8.41
C ALA A 151 4.27 11.96 -6.94
N TRP A 152 3.01 11.78 -6.56
CA TRP A 152 2.62 11.33 -5.23
C TRP A 152 3.19 9.94 -4.92
N ALA A 153 3.02 8.95 -5.81
CA ALA A 153 3.51 7.60 -5.59
C ALA A 153 5.04 7.52 -5.50
N VAL A 154 5.76 8.27 -6.35
CA VAL A 154 7.22 8.39 -6.29
C VAL A 154 7.65 9.05 -4.98
N SER A 155 6.95 10.10 -4.55
CA SER A 155 7.24 10.77 -3.28
C SER A 155 7.05 9.82 -2.10
N ILE A 156 5.97 9.02 -2.07
CA ILE A 156 5.75 7.97 -1.08
C ILE A 156 6.95 7.01 -1.05
N CYS A 157 7.32 6.44 -2.19
CA CYS A 157 8.42 5.50 -2.31
C CYS A 157 9.75 6.08 -1.79
N LEU A 158 10.08 7.31 -2.18
CA LEU A 158 11.29 8.01 -1.73
C LEU A 158 11.29 8.21 -0.22
N THR A 159 10.19 8.68 0.38
CA THR A 159 10.15 8.90 1.84
C THR A 159 10.42 7.62 2.64
N ARG A 160 10.02 6.44 2.14
CA ARG A 160 10.25 5.16 2.83
C ARG A 160 11.74 4.86 3.00
N VAL A 161 12.53 5.17 1.97
CA VAL A 161 13.99 5.01 1.97
C VAL A 161 14.65 6.11 2.80
N LEU A 162 14.26 7.37 2.56
CA LEU A 162 14.84 8.55 3.20
C LEU A 162 14.60 8.58 4.73
N MET A 163 13.47 8.07 5.21
CA MET A 163 13.18 7.91 6.64
C MET A 163 13.85 6.68 7.28
N ASN A 164 14.69 5.95 6.53
CA ASN A 164 15.32 4.70 6.97
C ASN A 164 14.30 3.65 7.48
N ARG A 165 13.09 3.63 6.91
CA ARG A 165 12.06 2.63 7.24
C ARG A 165 12.22 1.37 6.40
N HIS A 166 12.65 1.54 5.16
CA HIS A 166 12.77 0.48 4.17
C HIS A 166 14.09 0.57 3.40
N HIS A 167 14.58 -0.57 2.94
CA HIS A 167 15.66 -0.61 1.96
C HIS A 167 15.11 -0.40 0.54
N ILE A 168 16.00 -0.09 -0.41
CA ILE A 168 15.60 0.14 -1.82
C ILE A 168 14.89 -1.09 -2.39
N LEU A 169 15.41 -2.31 -2.17
CA LEU A 169 14.73 -3.52 -2.64
C LEU A 169 13.35 -3.75 -2.00
N ASP A 170 13.13 -3.31 -0.75
CA ASP A 170 11.81 -3.42 -0.12
C ASP A 170 10.77 -2.56 -0.84
N VAL A 171 11.19 -1.37 -1.29
CA VAL A 171 10.35 -0.42 -2.04
C VAL A 171 10.09 -0.93 -3.45
N LEU A 172 11.11 -1.41 -4.16
CA LEU A 172 10.95 -1.97 -5.50
C LEU A 172 10.04 -3.20 -5.50
N ALA A 173 10.20 -4.10 -4.53
CA ALA A 173 9.31 -5.24 -4.37
C ALA A 173 7.88 -4.83 -4.02
N GLY A 174 7.71 -3.77 -3.21
CA GLY A 174 6.40 -3.18 -2.96
C GLY A 174 5.76 -2.68 -4.25
N VAL A 175 6.46 -1.87 -5.05
CA VAL A 175 5.93 -1.39 -6.34
C VAL A 175 5.52 -2.53 -7.26
N ALA A 176 6.36 -3.56 -7.39
CA ALA A 176 6.05 -4.74 -8.19
C ALA A 176 4.80 -5.49 -7.68
N LEU A 177 4.67 -5.63 -6.36
CA LEU A 177 3.51 -6.24 -5.71
C LEU A 177 2.23 -5.45 -6.03
N GLY A 178 2.24 -4.13 -5.87
CA GLY A 178 1.07 -3.29 -6.15
C GLY A 178 0.62 -3.31 -7.62
N ILE A 179 1.56 -3.36 -8.56
CA ILE A 179 1.25 -3.54 -9.99
C ILE A 179 0.63 -4.92 -10.24
N MET A 180 1.19 -5.97 -9.63
CA MET A 180 0.63 -7.32 -9.73
C MET A 180 -0.78 -7.40 -9.15
N GLU A 181 -1.02 -6.78 -7.99
CA GLU A 181 -2.35 -6.69 -7.36
C GLU A 181 -3.35 -5.97 -8.27
N GLY A 182 -2.93 -4.85 -8.88
CA GLY A 182 -3.75 -4.15 -9.86
C GLY A 182 -4.11 -5.03 -11.07
N ALA A 183 -3.15 -5.77 -11.61
CA ALA A 183 -3.41 -6.72 -12.69
C ALA A 183 -4.35 -7.85 -12.25
N LEU A 184 -4.18 -8.38 -11.03
CA LEU A 184 -5.08 -9.40 -10.47
C LEU A 184 -6.50 -8.90 -10.33
N ILE A 185 -6.71 -7.68 -9.81
CA ILE A 185 -8.04 -7.05 -9.75
C ILE A 185 -8.63 -6.87 -11.15
N GLY A 186 -7.81 -6.54 -12.15
CA GLY A 186 -8.25 -6.52 -13.55
C GLY A 186 -8.75 -7.86 -14.06
N LEU A 187 -8.18 -8.98 -13.60
CA LEU A 187 -8.62 -10.34 -13.96
C LEU A 187 -9.90 -10.76 -13.25
N VAL A 188 -10.13 -10.31 -12.01
CA VAL A 188 -11.29 -10.65 -11.19
C VAL A 188 -12.28 -9.49 -11.05
N LEU A 189 -12.30 -8.58 -12.02
CA LEU A 189 -13.05 -7.34 -11.95
C LEU A 189 -14.54 -7.63 -11.68
N ILE A 190 -15.05 -7.10 -10.56
CA ILE A 190 -16.46 -7.27 -10.21
C ILE A 190 -17.30 -6.39 -11.14
N SER A 191 -18.28 -6.99 -11.80
CA SER A 191 -19.19 -6.29 -12.71
C SER A 191 -20.05 -5.26 -11.98
N GLU A 192 -20.56 -4.27 -12.72
CA GLU A 192 -21.42 -3.24 -12.17
C GLU A 192 -22.65 -3.83 -11.46
N ASP A 193 -23.34 -4.80 -12.09
CA ASP A 193 -24.51 -5.46 -11.51
C ASP A 193 -24.19 -6.18 -10.19
N THR A 194 -23.04 -6.87 -10.14
CA THR A 194 -22.61 -7.58 -8.94
C THR A 194 -22.23 -6.61 -7.82
N SER A 195 -21.56 -5.50 -8.17
CA SER A 195 -21.21 -4.44 -7.21
C SER A 195 -22.45 -3.76 -6.64
N LYS A 196 -23.46 -3.48 -7.47
CA LYS A 196 -24.75 -2.93 -7.03
C LYS A 196 -25.50 -3.90 -6.12
N TRP A 197 -25.57 -5.17 -6.52
CA TRP A 197 -26.17 -6.21 -5.70
C TRP A 197 -25.49 -6.31 -4.32
N LEU A 198 -24.16 -6.30 -4.28
CA LEU A 198 -23.39 -6.36 -3.04
C LEU A 198 -23.68 -5.15 -2.15
N MET A 199 -23.71 -3.94 -2.72
CA MET A 199 -23.99 -2.72 -1.98
C MET A 199 -25.42 -2.69 -1.42
N ASN A 200 -26.42 -3.09 -2.21
CA ASN A 200 -27.81 -3.16 -1.75
C ASN A 200 -27.97 -4.19 -0.63
N TYR A 201 -27.32 -5.35 -0.77
CA TYR A 201 -27.31 -6.39 0.27
C TYR A 201 -26.69 -5.91 1.58
N LEU A 202 -25.56 -5.18 1.51
CA LEU A 202 -24.88 -4.64 2.70
C LEU A 202 -25.63 -3.50 3.38
N THR A 203 -26.40 -2.72 2.62
CA THR A 203 -27.11 -1.54 3.13
C THR A 203 -28.52 -1.86 3.62
N ASP A 204 -28.98 -3.11 3.44
CA ASP A 204 -30.33 -3.57 3.79
C ASP A 204 -31.44 -2.66 3.21
N GLU A 205 -31.17 -2.02 2.07
CA GLU A 205 -32.20 -1.46 1.20
C GLU A 205 -32.95 -2.64 0.58
N LYS A 206 -33.86 -3.22 1.37
CA LYS A 206 -34.83 -4.17 0.87
C LYS A 206 -35.48 -3.57 -0.37
N LEU A 207 -35.55 -4.40 -1.41
CA LEU A 207 -36.37 -4.19 -2.59
C LEU A 207 -37.84 -4.02 -2.17
N ASP A 208 -38.24 -2.84 -1.70
CA ASP A 208 -39.63 -2.44 -1.45
C ASP A 208 -40.35 -2.12 -2.78
N GLY A 209 -40.06 -2.93 -3.81
CA GLY A 209 -40.65 -2.87 -5.14
C GLY A 209 -41.69 -3.97 -5.38
N GLY A 210 -42.23 -4.56 -4.31
CA GLY A 210 -43.34 -5.50 -4.38
C GLY A 210 -44.68 -4.80 -4.23
N GLU A 211 -45.06 -3.93 -5.18
CA GLU A 211 -46.48 -3.60 -5.37
C GLU A 211 -47.21 -4.87 -5.81
N TYR A 212 -47.69 -5.65 -4.85
CA TYR A 212 -48.84 -6.51 -5.10
C TYR A 212 -50.08 -5.64 -4.97
N HIS A 213 -50.50 -5.10 -6.12
CA HIS A 213 -51.89 -4.71 -6.31
C HIS A 213 -52.77 -5.94 -6.07
N VAL A 214 -53.43 -5.98 -4.92
CA VAL A 214 -54.67 -6.73 -4.69
C VAL A 214 -55.65 -5.82 -3.99
#